data_AF-A0A060CK38-F1
#
_entry.id   AF-A0A060CK38-F1
#
_cell.length_a   1.000
_cell.length_b   1.000
_cell.length_c   1.000
_cell.angle_alpha   90.00
_cell.angle_beta   90.00
_cell.angle_gamma   90.00
#
_symmetry.space_group_name_H-M   'P 1'
#
loop_
_entity.id
_entity.type
_entity.pdbx_description
1 polymer ?
#
loop_
_entity_poly.entity_id
_entity_poly.type
_entity_poly.pdbx_seq_one_letter_code
_entity_poly.pdbx_strand_id
1 'polypeptide(L)'
;RVTQFPDSSRAAQFSQAALLACVLAPSSLLAATYTVGPSGRQYTQLSTLLVNVNLEPGDIVEVDGDATYNGDVIVRSDDSGTAASPVTIRWRRQAGASRPVLQGGTNTIKFQQSNHVVFEGFEVRGGTNTCIFNEAHGTVVRDVIVRNCPG
;
A
#
# COMPACT_ATOMS: atom_id res chain seq x y z
N ARG A 1 -73.95 -52.74 -21.98
CA ARG A 1 -73.23 -52.82 -23.27
C ARG A 1 -72.11 -51.78 -23.20
N VAL A 2 -70.85 -52.21 -23.34
CA VAL A 2 -69.65 -51.41 -23.67
C VAL A 2 -69.23 -50.38 -22.59
N THR A 3 -68.34 -50.69 -21.63
CA THR A 3 -66.86 -50.56 -21.65
C THR A 3 -66.34 -49.24 -22.22
N GLN A 4 -65.69 -48.38 -21.41
CA GLN A 4 -64.47 -47.70 -21.87
C GLN A 4 -63.56 -47.29 -20.70
N PHE A 5 -62.28 -47.60 -20.92
CA PHE A 5 -61.08 -47.47 -20.09
C PHE A 5 -60.41 -46.08 -20.31
N PRO A 6 -59.26 -45.77 -19.67
CA PRO A 6 -58.91 -44.47 -19.07
C PRO A 6 -58.04 -43.58 -19.97
N ASP A 7 -57.73 -42.36 -19.53
CA ASP A 7 -56.48 -41.67 -19.88
C ASP A 7 -56.19 -40.57 -18.83
N SER A 8 -55.06 -40.64 -18.12
CA SER A 8 -53.81 -39.90 -18.42
C SER A 8 -54.02 -38.38 -18.29
N SER A 9 -53.30 -37.62 -17.47
CA SER A 9 -51.85 -37.47 -17.54
C SER A 9 -51.42 -36.53 -16.42
N ARG A 10 -50.24 -36.79 -15.86
CA ARG A 10 -49.52 -35.94 -14.91
C ARG A 10 -49.29 -34.54 -15.50
N ALA A 11 -49.78 -33.50 -14.83
CA ALA A 11 -49.36 -32.13 -15.09
C ALA A 11 -48.12 -31.82 -14.21
N ALA A 12 -47.02 -31.52 -14.89
CA ALA A 12 -45.71 -31.24 -14.33
C ALA A 12 -45.74 -30.03 -13.38
N GLN A 13 -45.23 -30.22 -12.16
CA GLN A 13 -44.86 -29.14 -11.26
C GLN A 13 -43.58 -28.50 -11.81
N PHE A 14 -43.71 -27.30 -12.40
CA PHE A 14 -42.57 -26.50 -12.83
C PHE A 14 -41.88 -25.92 -11.59
N SER A 15 -40.73 -26.50 -11.25
CA SER A 15 -39.81 -26.03 -10.22
C SER A 15 -39.11 -24.76 -10.72
N GLN A 16 -39.48 -23.59 -10.19
CA GLN A 16 -38.78 -22.34 -10.47
C GLN A 16 -37.49 -22.30 -9.64
N ALA A 17 -36.37 -22.70 -10.26
CA ALA A 17 -35.04 -22.44 -9.75
C ALA A 17 -34.73 -20.94 -9.92
N ALA A 18 -34.85 -20.17 -8.83
CA ALA A 18 -34.39 -18.79 -8.79
C ALA A 18 -32.84 -18.77 -8.79
N LEU A 19 -32.24 -18.50 -9.95
CA LEU A 19 -30.82 -18.19 -10.10
C LEU A 19 -30.52 -16.85 -9.42
N LEU A 20 -29.98 -16.92 -8.20
CA LEU A 20 -29.44 -15.76 -7.49
C LEU A 20 -28.09 -15.38 -8.13
N ALA A 21 -28.12 -14.47 -9.10
CA ALA A 21 -26.90 -13.88 -9.66
C ALA A 21 -26.27 -12.94 -8.61
N CYS A 22 -25.28 -13.45 -7.86
CA CYS A 22 -24.43 -12.63 -7.01
C CYS A 22 -23.60 -11.68 -7.90
N VAL A 23 -24.05 -10.43 -8.02
CA VAL A 23 -23.25 -9.35 -8.61
C VAL A 23 -22.08 -9.09 -7.66
N LEU A 24 -20.90 -9.64 -7.98
CA LEU A 24 -19.63 -9.24 -7.38
C LEU A 24 -19.35 -7.79 -7.83
N ALA A 25 -19.91 -6.83 -7.09
CA ALA A 25 -19.48 -5.44 -7.22
C ALA A 25 -18.00 -5.40 -6.82
N PRO A 26 -17.09 -4.90 -7.69
CA PRO A 26 -15.70 -4.71 -7.30
C PRO A 26 -15.68 -3.72 -6.15
N SER A 27 -15.21 -4.17 -4.99
CA SER A 27 -14.92 -3.29 -3.86
C SER A 27 -13.78 -2.39 -4.32
N SER A 28 -14.08 -1.16 -4.74
CA SER A 28 -13.07 -0.14 -4.91
C SER A 28 -12.48 0.12 -3.53
N LEU A 29 -11.33 -0.50 -3.24
CA LEU A 29 -10.53 -0.10 -2.09
C LEU A 29 -10.16 1.37 -2.36
N LEU A 30 -10.69 2.28 -1.53
CA LEU A 30 -10.33 3.68 -1.64
C LEU A 30 -8.87 3.80 -1.16
N ALA A 31 -8.00 4.25 -2.05
CA ALA A 31 -6.64 4.62 -1.71
C ALA A 31 -6.65 5.68 -0.60
N ALA A 32 -6.06 5.35 0.55
CA ALA A 32 -5.92 6.25 1.67
C ALA A 32 -4.72 7.20 1.46
N THR A 33 -4.81 8.40 2.05
CA THR A 33 -3.67 9.30 2.14
C THR A 33 -3.33 9.54 3.60
N TYR A 34 -2.08 9.23 3.96
CA TYR A 34 -1.54 9.42 5.29
C TYR A 34 -0.51 10.55 5.28
N THR A 35 -0.48 11.33 6.35
CA THR A 35 0.37 12.52 6.44
C THR A 35 1.37 12.41 7.58
N VAL A 36 2.64 12.73 7.29
CA VAL A 36 3.75 12.61 8.24
C VAL A 36 4.52 13.92 8.32
N GLY A 37 4.71 14.46 9.53
CA GLY A 37 5.48 15.68 9.71
C GLY A 37 5.56 16.17 11.14
N PRO A 38 6.48 17.11 11.41
CA PRO A 38 6.83 17.50 12.77
C PRO A 38 5.66 18.13 13.55
N SER A 39 4.69 18.72 12.86
CA SER A 39 3.50 19.31 13.48
C SER A 39 2.29 19.27 12.55
N GLY A 40 1.08 19.16 13.13
CA GLY A 40 -0.19 19.25 12.39
C GLY A 40 -0.49 18.09 11.43
N ARG A 41 0.20 16.95 11.59
CA ARG A 41 0.07 15.73 10.77
C ARG A 41 -0.47 14.57 11.58
N GLN A 42 -0.94 13.52 10.90
CA GLN A 42 -1.43 12.31 11.56
C GLN A 42 -0.32 11.61 12.35
N TYR A 43 0.90 11.60 11.80
CA TYR A 43 2.06 11.01 12.44
C TYR A 43 3.23 11.99 12.43
N THR A 44 4.03 11.97 13.50
CA THR A 44 5.25 12.79 13.58
C THR A 44 6.45 12.12 12.91
N GLN A 45 6.49 10.78 12.91
CA GLN A 45 7.57 9.98 12.34
C GLN A 45 7.03 8.97 11.31
N LEU A 46 7.79 8.76 10.22
CA LEU A 46 7.46 7.76 9.21
C LEU A 46 7.48 6.33 9.78
N SER A 47 8.44 6.04 10.66
CA SER A 47 8.52 4.74 11.34
C SER A 47 7.31 4.47 12.22
N THR A 48 6.77 5.49 12.90
CA THR A 48 5.55 5.35 13.70
C THR A 48 4.33 5.04 12.83
N LEU A 49 4.18 5.68 11.67
CA LEU A 49 3.11 5.35 10.73
C LEU A 49 3.17 3.87 10.34
N LEU A 50 4.32 3.41 9.87
CA LEU A 50 4.50 2.04 9.36
C LEU A 50 4.38 0.99 10.47
N VAL A 51 4.54 1.33 11.74
CA VAL A 51 4.26 0.41 12.87
C VAL A 51 2.76 0.26 13.15
N ASN A 52 1.95 1.28 12.85
CA ASN A 52 0.55 1.34 13.26
C ASN A 52 -0.46 1.17 12.11
N VAL A 53 0.01 1.22 10.87
CA VAL A 53 -0.82 1.15 9.67
C VAL A 53 -0.19 0.15 8.72
N ASN A 54 -1.01 -0.77 8.22
CA ASN A 54 -0.65 -1.63 7.11
C ASN A 54 -1.11 -0.93 5.84
N LEU A 55 -0.15 -0.53 4.99
CA LEU A 55 -0.46 0.17 3.75
C LEU A 55 -1.03 -0.77 2.71
N GLU A 56 -2.13 -0.35 2.09
CA GLU A 56 -2.84 -1.14 1.08
C GLU A 56 -2.54 -0.64 -0.35
N PRO A 57 -2.77 -1.45 -1.39
CA PRO A 57 -2.51 -1.05 -2.77
C PRO A 57 -3.16 0.27 -3.19
N GLY A 58 -2.32 1.22 -3.60
CA GLY A 58 -2.72 2.57 -4.03
C GLY A 58 -2.59 3.64 -2.95
N ASP A 59 -2.32 3.26 -1.69
CA ASP A 59 -2.14 4.22 -0.60
C ASP A 59 -0.96 5.17 -0.82
N ILE A 60 -1.11 6.39 -0.32
CA ILE A 60 -0.13 7.46 -0.42
C ILE A 60 0.28 7.91 0.98
N VAL A 61 1.58 7.92 1.25
CA VAL A 61 2.17 8.58 2.42
C VAL A 61 2.82 9.88 1.97
N GLU A 62 2.29 11.00 2.44
CA GLU A 62 2.79 12.34 2.20
C GLU A 62 3.64 12.81 3.38
N VAL A 63 4.93 12.97 3.15
CA VAL A 63 5.89 13.38 4.19
C VAL A 63 6.29 14.84 4.00
N ASP A 64 6.21 15.64 5.05
CA ASP A 64 6.57 17.05 5.05
C ASP A 64 8.08 17.25 4.79
N GLY A 65 8.42 18.33 4.08
CA GLY A 65 9.81 18.74 3.88
C GLY A 65 10.38 19.48 5.10
N ASP A 66 11.58 20.03 4.95
CA ASP A 66 12.25 20.87 5.98
C ASP A 66 12.38 20.21 7.36
N ALA A 67 12.40 18.88 7.37
CA ALA A 67 12.43 18.09 8.58
C ALA A 67 13.37 16.90 8.43
N THR A 68 13.95 16.49 9.57
CA THR A 68 14.70 15.23 9.69
C THR A 68 13.87 14.24 10.49
N TYR A 69 13.74 13.04 9.94
CA TYR A 69 13.04 11.92 10.51
C TYR A 69 14.05 10.81 10.82
N ASN A 70 13.72 9.98 11.82
CA ASN A 70 14.59 8.88 12.20
C ASN A 70 14.65 7.83 11.07
N GLY A 71 15.84 7.28 10.85
CA GLY A 71 16.07 6.06 10.10
C GLY A 71 15.56 4.82 10.85
N ASP A 72 16.06 3.64 10.48
CA ASP A 72 15.46 2.34 10.86
C ASP A 72 13.99 2.24 10.44
N VAL A 73 13.67 2.83 9.29
CA VAL A 73 12.35 2.70 8.69
C VAL A 73 12.24 1.33 8.04
N ILE A 74 11.30 0.51 8.50
CA ILE A 74 11.02 -0.80 7.93
C ILE A 74 9.65 -0.75 7.28
N VAL A 75 9.61 -0.87 5.95
CA VAL A 75 8.39 -1.07 5.17
C VAL A 75 8.20 -2.58 5.09
N ARG A 76 7.23 -3.12 5.83
CA ARG A 76 7.10 -4.57 6.06
C ARG A 76 6.35 -5.25 4.91
N SER A 77 6.33 -6.57 4.92
CA SER A 77 5.70 -7.36 3.85
C SER A 77 4.22 -7.08 3.67
N ASP A 78 3.53 -6.66 4.72
CA ASP A 78 2.14 -6.24 4.75
C ASP A 78 1.90 -4.80 4.24
N ASP A 79 2.95 -4.02 3.97
CA ASP A 79 2.91 -2.69 3.36
C ASP A 79 3.15 -2.78 1.84
N SER A 80 2.39 -3.64 1.14
CA SER A 80 2.62 -3.97 -0.27
C SER A 80 1.56 -3.38 -1.20
N GLY A 81 2.01 -2.90 -2.35
CA GLY A 81 1.14 -2.49 -3.46
C GLY A 81 0.95 -3.59 -4.51
N THR A 82 0.41 -3.19 -5.65
CA THR A 82 0.38 -3.99 -6.89
C THR A 82 1.07 -3.24 -8.02
N ALA A 83 1.41 -3.93 -9.13
CA ALA A 83 1.95 -3.28 -10.32
C ALA A 83 1.02 -2.19 -10.90
N ALA A 84 -0.29 -2.36 -10.76
CA ALA A 84 -1.29 -1.39 -11.23
C ALA A 84 -1.54 -0.26 -10.22
N SER A 85 -1.40 -0.55 -8.92
CA SER A 85 -1.66 0.37 -7.81
C SER A 85 -0.56 0.23 -6.75
N PRO A 86 0.61 0.86 -6.95
CA PRO A 86 1.69 0.79 -5.98
C PRO A 86 1.38 1.59 -4.72
N VAL A 87 1.97 1.19 -3.59
CA VAL A 87 2.03 2.04 -2.39
C VAL A 87 3.06 3.14 -2.65
N THR A 88 2.72 4.40 -2.38
CA THR A 88 3.62 5.54 -2.67
C THR A 88 3.99 6.29 -1.40
N ILE A 89 5.25 6.25 -1.01
CA ILE A 89 5.81 7.08 0.07
C ILE A 89 6.58 8.23 -0.59
N ARG A 90 6.06 9.45 -0.46
CA ARG A 90 6.58 10.62 -1.18
C ARG A 90 6.73 11.86 -0.31
N TRP A 91 7.70 12.69 -0.68
CA TRP A 91 7.74 14.07 -0.20
C TRP A 91 6.50 14.86 -0.68
N ARG A 92 5.79 15.51 0.24
CA ARG A 92 4.80 16.53 -0.09
C ARG A 92 5.50 17.85 -0.39
N ARG A 93 5.75 18.09 -1.68
CA ARG A 93 6.43 19.30 -2.16
C ARG A 93 5.72 20.57 -1.69
N GLN A 94 6.50 21.51 -1.17
CA GLN A 94 6.07 22.84 -0.80
C GLN A 94 7.07 23.84 -1.34
N ALA A 95 6.60 25.00 -1.81
CA ALA A 95 7.46 26.02 -2.40
C ALA A 95 8.49 26.52 -1.37
N GLY A 96 9.77 26.51 -1.74
CA GLY A 96 10.87 26.92 -0.85
C GLY A 96 11.31 25.86 0.16
N ALA A 97 10.61 24.72 0.25
CA ALA A 97 10.97 23.65 1.17
C ALA A 97 12.08 22.75 0.62
N SER A 98 12.93 22.27 1.52
CA SER A 98 13.90 21.22 1.29
C SER A 98 13.28 19.82 1.46
N ARG A 99 13.95 18.80 0.92
CA ARG A 99 13.51 17.40 0.99
C ARG A 99 13.43 16.93 2.45
N PRO A 100 12.49 16.02 2.79
CA PRO A 100 12.55 15.27 4.03
C PRO A 100 13.85 14.47 4.08
N VAL A 101 14.51 14.50 5.23
CA VAL A 101 15.72 13.72 5.47
C VAL A 101 15.37 12.50 6.32
N LEU A 102 15.64 11.30 5.84
CA LEU A 102 15.76 10.11 6.69
C LEU A 102 17.21 9.95 7.13
N GLN A 103 17.43 9.88 8.44
CA GLN A 103 18.77 9.86 9.00
C GLN A 103 18.97 8.80 10.09
N GLY A 104 20.08 8.06 9.97
CA GLY A 104 20.51 7.12 10.99
C GLY A 104 20.04 5.69 10.73
N GLY A 105 20.07 4.88 11.79
CA GLY A 105 19.67 3.47 11.78
C GLY A 105 20.73 2.50 11.28
N THR A 106 20.47 1.21 11.39
CA THR A 106 21.31 0.15 10.80
C THR A 106 21.15 0.18 9.28
N ASN A 107 19.90 0.07 8.83
CA ASN A 107 19.52 0.40 7.46
C ASN A 107 18.61 1.63 7.55
N THR A 108 18.98 2.75 6.92
CA THR A 108 18.17 3.98 7.09
C THR A 108 16.72 3.77 6.65
N ILE A 109 16.52 3.07 5.54
CA ILE A 109 15.24 2.49 5.15
C ILE A 109 15.43 1.08 4.57
N LYS A 110 14.54 0.16 4.97
CA LYS A 110 14.49 -1.23 4.51
C LYS A 110 13.12 -1.55 3.91
N PHE A 111 13.11 -2.00 2.66
CA PHE A 111 11.95 -2.63 2.02
C PHE A 111 12.00 -4.14 2.31
N GLN A 112 11.38 -4.55 3.41
CA GLN A 112 11.38 -5.93 3.89
C GLN A 112 10.26 -6.71 3.22
N GLN A 113 10.53 -7.22 2.02
CA GLN A 113 9.57 -7.98 1.20
C GLN A 113 8.27 -7.20 0.90
N SER A 114 8.32 -5.86 0.97
CA SER A 114 7.25 -4.91 0.63
C SER A 114 7.22 -4.64 -0.87
N ASN A 115 6.36 -5.35 -1.59
CA ASN A 115 6.38 -5.34 -3.05
C ASN A 115 5.64 -4.13 -3.63
N HIS A 116 6.07 -3.68 -4.81
CA HIS A 116 5.44 -2.58 -5.54
C HIS A 116 5.30 -1.28 -4.72
N VAL A 117 6.38 -0.87 -4.06
CA VAL A 117 6.48 0.39 -3.34
C VAL A 117 7.23 1.43 -4.17
N VAL A 118 6.71 2.66 -4.23
CA VAL A 118 7.40 3.82 -4.78
C VAL A 118 7.88 4.70 -3.63
N PHE A 119 9.19 4.88 -3.51
CA PHE A 119 9.82 5.77 -2.54
C PHE A 119 10.43 6.97 -3.27
N GLU A 120 9.91 8.17 -3.00
CA GLU A 120 10.17 9.35 -3.83
C GLU A 120 10.49 10.61 -3.04
N GLY A 121 11.53 11.32 -3.48
CA GLY A 121 11.72 12.72 -3.11
C GLY A 121 12.56 12.96 -1.85
N PHE A 122 13.13 11.91 -1.25
CA PHE A 122 13.83 11.99 0.02
C PHE A 122 15.32 12.28 -0.12
N GLU A 123 15.90 12.76 0.97
CA GLU A 123 17.32 12.54 1.24
C GLU A 123 17.48 11.39 2.25
N VAL A 124 18.41 10.48 1.99
CA VAL A 124 18.69 9.32 2.86
C VAL A 124 20.17 9.32 3.22
N ARG A 125 20.49 9.31 4.53
CA ARG A 125 21.88 9.39 5.01
C ARG A 125 22.11 8.73 6.37
N GLY A 126 23.38 8.43 6.66
CA GLY A 126 23.84 8.14 8.01
C GLY A 126 23.44 6.78 8.57
N GLY A 127 23.02 5.82 7.74
CA GLY A 127 22.89 4.42 8.16
C GLY A 127 24.25 3.85 8.58
N THR A 128 24.28 2.87 9.49
CA THR A 128 25.54 2.25 9.96
C THR A 128 25.94 0.99 9.18
N ASN A 129 25.00 0.36 8.47
CA ASN A 129 25.25 -0.76 7.55
C ASN A 129 24.89 -0.42 6.10
N THR A 130 23.67 0.07 5.85
CA THR A 130 23.26 0.57 4.53
C THR A 130 22.33 1.78 4.67
N CYS A 131 22.18 2.57 3.61
CA CYS A 131 21.14 3.61 3.61
C CYS A 131 19.80 3.10 3.07
N ILE A 132 19.83 2.35 1.97
CA ILE A 132 18.63 1.77 1.36
C ILE A 132 18.89 0.29 1.18
N PHE A 133 18.06 -0.54 1.81
CA PHE A 133 18.12 -1.99 1.68
C PHE A 133 16.82 -2.52 1.08
N ASN A 134 16.92 -3.32 0.02
CA ASN A 134 15.74 -3.83 -0.70
C ASN A 134 15.76 -5.36 -0.76
N GLU A 135 14.77 -6.00 -0.13
CA GLU A 135 14.47 -7.43 -0.24
C GLU A 135 13.22 -7.70 -1.09
N ALA A 136 12.59 -6.64 -1.63
CA ALA A 136 11.31 -6.70 -2.31
C ALA A 136 11.41 -6.64 -3.84
N HIS A 137 10.32 -6.97 -4.52
CA HIS A 137 10.19 -6.85 -5.97
C HIS A 137 9.32 -5.66 -6.39
N GLY A 138 9.66 -5.05 -7.53
CA GLY A 138 8.90 -3.92 -8.09
C GLY A 138 9.03 -2.62 -7.31
N THR A 139 10.00 -2.51 -6.41
CA THR A 139 10.33 -1.27 -5.70
C THR A 139 10.91 -0.25 -6.67
N VAL A 140 10.41 0.99 -6.60
CA VAL A 140 10.94 2.13 -7.36
C VAL A 140 11.46 3.17 -6.38
N VAL A 141 12.76 3.45 -6.47
CA VAL A 141 13.41 4.55 -5.74
C VAL A 141 13.73 5.64 -6.76
N ARG A 142 13.11 6.81 -6.63
CA ARG A 142 13.27 7.90 -7.61
C ARG A 142 13.34 9.27 -6.96
N ASP A 143 14.06 10.19 -7.61
CA ASP A 143 14.25 11.55 -7.08
C ASP A 143 14.78 11.54 -5.64
N VAL A 144 15.72 10.64 -5.33
CA VAL A 144 16.32 10.50 -4.00
C VAL A 144 17.78 10.96 -4.02
N ILE A 145 18.20 11.65 -2.96
CA ILE A 145 19.61 11.93 -2.70
C ILE A 145 20.11 10.95 -1.64
N VAL A 146 21.02 10.05 -2.03
CA VAL A 146 21.67 9.11 -1.10
C VAL A 146 23.10 9.58 -0.86
N ARG A 147 23.46 9.85 0.40
CA ARG A 147 24.81 10.31 0.76
C ARG A 147 25.19 9.94 2.18
N ASN A 148 26.49 9.96 2.48
CA ASN A 148 27.02 9.63 3.80
C ASN A 148 26.54 8.26 4.29
N CYS A 149 26.64 7.27 3.40
CA CYS A 149 26.34 5.88 3.68
C CYS A 149 27.66 5.12 3.80
N PRO A 150 27.77 4.13 4.69
CA PRO A 150 28.89 3.22 4.73
C PRO A 150 28.98 2.46 3.41
N GLY A 151 30.21 2.16 2.99
CA GLY A 151 30.53 1.38 1.80
C GLY A 151 30.88 -0.06 2.13
#